data_AF-A0A133PZC4-F1
#
_entry.id   AF-A0A133PZC4-F1
#
_cell.length_a   1.000
_cell.length_b   1.000
_cell.length_c   1.000
_cell.angle_alpha   90.00
_cell.angle_beta   90.00
_cell.angle_gamma   90.00
#
_symmetry.space_group_name_H-M   'P 1'
#
loop_
_entity.id
_entity.type
_entity.pdbx_description
1 polymer ?
#
loop_
_entity_poly.entity_id
_entity_poly.type
_entity_poly.pdbx_seq_one_letter_code
_entity_poly.pdbx_strand_id
1 'polypeptide(L)'
;MVSDYNSRCRNKFLRIEIGIAPKDEKRLPVSELMGIAHLFAKRMELDNHQWVAVTHKDTDNRHIHIIANRISLFGEVYDTTFVSNKAARVAEEISRE
;
A
#
# COMPACT_ATOMS: atom_id res chain seq x y z
N MET A 1 12.88 7.76 14.66
CA MET A 1 12.36 7.20 13.38
C MET A 1 11.41 8.21 12.74
N VAL A 2 11.04 8.08 11.45
CA VAL A 2 10.08 9.01 10.80
C VAL A 2 8.74 9.05 11.54
N SER A 3 8.36 7.94 12.19
CA SER A 3 7.20 7.84 13.07
C SER A 3 7.19 8.85 14.23
N ASP A 4 8.32 9.47 14.54
CA ASP A 4 8.47 10.36 15.71
C ASP A 4 8.47 11.84 15.31
N TYR A 5 8.41 12.14 14.01
CA TYR A 5 8.36 13.52 13.50
C TYR A 5 7.06 14.24 13.87
N ASN A 6 6.02 13.49 14.26
CA ASN A 6 4.77 14.05 14.74
C ASN A 6 4.21 13.24 15.93
N SER A 7 4.46 13.71 17.14
CA SER A 7 4.02 13.06 18.39
C SER A 7 2.49 13.09 18.60
N ARG A 8 1.77 13.97 17.88
CA ARG A 8 0.30 14.06 17.97
C ARG A 8 -0.40 12.94 17.20
N CYS A 9 0.27 12.32 16.23
CA CYS A 9 -0.27 11.21 15.45
C CYS A 9 -0.17 9.90 16.25
N ARG A 10 -1.32 9.39 16.71
CA ARG A 10 -1.40 8.14 17.50
C ARG A 10 -1.32 6.90 16.61
N ASN A 11 -2.16 6.83 15.58
CA ASN A 11 -2.21 5.72 14.63
C ASN A 11 -1.22 6.01 13.51
N LYS A 12 0.05 5.61 13.70
CA LYS A 12 1.16 6.05 12.85
C LYS A 12 1.29 5.30 11.52
N PHE A 13 0.54 4.22 11.29
CA PHE A 13 0.71 3.38 10.11
C PHE A 13 -0.58 3.12 9.38
N LEU A 14 -0.53 3.16 8.05
CA LEU A 14 -1.48 2.51 7.15
C LEU A 14 -1.07 1.06 6.99
N ARG A 15 -2.07 0.17 6.97
CA ARG A 15 -1.91 -1.24 6.64
C ARG A 15 -2.90 -1.55 5.56
N ILE A 16 -2.41 -1.94 4.40
CA ILE A 16 -3.20 -2.19 3.21
C ILE A 16 -2.88 -3.60 2.73
N GLU A 17 -3.91 -4.31 2.31
CA GLU A 17 -3.80 -5.61 1.66
C GLU A 17 -4.39 -5.49 0.26
N ILE A 18 -3.61 -5.90 -0.74
CA ILE A 18 -4.04 -5.98 -2.13
C ILE A 18 -4.13 -7.46 -2.49
N GLY A 19 -5.35 -7.95 -2.65
CA GLY A 19 -5.60 -9.32 -3.09
C GLY A 19 -5.31 -9.47 -4.59
N ILE A 20 -4.67 -10.58 -4.96
CA ILE A 20 -4.52 -10.99 -6.36
C ILE A 20 -5.60 -12.02 -6.67
N ALA A 21 -6.30 -11.87 -7.80
CA ALA A 21 -7.30 -12.84 -8.20
C ALA A 21 -6.63 -14.19 -8.52
N PRO A 22 -7.22 -15.34 -8.14
CA PRO A 22 -6.60 -16.67 -8.30
C PRO A 22 -6.15 -16.97 -9.74
N LYS A 23 -6.93 -16.49 -10.73
CA LYS A 23 -6.64 -16.66 -12.16
C LYS A 23 -5.37 -15.93 -12.63
N ASP A 24 -4.97 -14.88 -11.91
CA ASP A 24 -3.85 -14.00 -12.28
C ASP A 24 -2.56 -14.37 -11.53
N GLU A 25 -2.65 -15.17 -10.46
CA GLU A 25 -1.48 -15.53 -9.63
C GLU A 25 -0.35 -16.21 -10.39
N LYS A 26 -0.70 -17.12 -11.31
CA LYS A 26 0.28 -17.86 -12.13
C LYS A 26 0.89 -16.98 -13.23
N ARG A 27 0.24 -15.86 -13.57
CA ARG A 27 0.63 -14.95 -14.64
C ARG A 27 1.52 -13.82 -14.16
N LEU A 28 1.48 -13.51 -12.86
CA LEU A 28 2.20 -12.38 -12.27
C LEU A 28 3.52 -12.84 -11.62
N PRO A 29 4.68 -12.68 -12.29
CA PRO A 29 5.97 -12.86 -11.63
C PRO A 29 6.16 -11.81 -10.52
N VAL A 30 7.18 -12.01 -9.67
CA VAL A 30 7.47 -11.09 -8.54
C VAL A 30 7.72 -9.65 -9.02
N SER A 31 8.35 -9.46 -10.19
CA SER A 31 8.59 -8.13 -10.78
C SER A 31 7.28 -7.37 -11.06
N GLU A 32 6.25 -8.05 -11.55
CA GLU A 32 4.94 -7.44 -11.80
C GLU A 32 4.26 -7.05 -10.48
N LEU A 33 4.34 -7.90 -9.45
CA LEU A 33 3.81 -7.54 -8.13
C LEU A 33 4.55 -6.35 -7.50
N MET A 34 5.86 -6.26 -7.70
CA MET A 34 6.63 -5.09 -7.29
C MET A 34 6.16 -3.83 -8.04
N GLY A 35 5.87 -3.95 -9.34
CA GLY A 35 5.29 -2.88 -10.15
C GLY A 35 3.93 -2.42 -9.62
N ILE A 36 3.02 -3.36 -9.35
CA ILE A 36 1.71 -3.08 -8.75
C ILE A 36 1.85 -2.37 -7.41
N ALA A 37 2.73 -2.86 -6.52
CA ALA A 37 2.93 -2.24 -5.21
C ALA A 37 3.44 -0.80 -5.31
N HIS A 38 4.41 -0.53 -6.19
CA HIS A 38 4.93 0.82 -6.43
C HIS A 38 3.87 1.75 -7.05
N LEU A 39 3.15 1.27 -8.07
CA LEU A 39 2.11 2.05 -8.72
C LEU A 39 0.98 2.38 -7.75
N PHE A 40 0.57 1.41 -6.94
CA PHE A 40 -0.42 1.61 -5.88
C PHE A 40 0.06 2.63 -4.86
N ALA A 41 1.29 2.50 -4.34
CA ALA A 41 1.85 3.46 -3.38
C ALA A 41 1.90 4.89 -3.95
N LYS A 42 2.28 5.03 -5.22
CA LYS A 42 2.30 6.32 -5.92
C LYS A 42 0.91 6.92 -6.07
N ARG A 43 -0.10 6.14 -6.49
CA ARG A 43 -1.51 6.60 -6.60
C ARG A 43 -2.17 6.87 -5.24
N MET A 44 -1.65 6.24 -4.20
CA MET A 44 -1.98 6.56 -2.81
C MET A 44 -1.22 7.76 -2.27
N GLU A 45 -0.35 8.41 -3.06
CA GLU A 45 0.42 9.61 -2.70
C GLU A 45 1.40 9.35 -1.53
N LEU A 46 2.00 8.16 -1.51
CA LEU A 46 2.93 7.73 -0.45
C LEU A 46 4.40 7.97 -0.81
N ASP A 47 4.71 8.71 -1.89
CA ASP A 47 6.08 8.94 -2.36
C ASP A 47 6.99 9.61 -1.30
N ASN A 48 6.42 10.51 -0.50
CA ASN A 48 7.11 11.18 0.61
C ASN A 48 6.95 10.45 1.95
N HIS A 49 6.50 9.20 1.94
CA HIS A 49 6.29 8.39 3.14
C HIS A 49 7.21 7.17 3.12
N GLN A 50 7.70 6.76 4.27
CA GLN A 50 8.34 5.45 4.39
C GLN A 50 7.29 4.36 4.28
N TRP A 51 7.47 3.42 3.36
CA TRP A 51 6.61 2.25 3.24
C TRP A 51 7.41 1.01 2.83
N VAL A 52 6.86 -0.16 3.14
CA VAL A 52 7.38 -1.45 2.73
C VAL A 52 6.23 -2.29 2.18
N ALA A 53 6.51 -3.09 1.15
CA ALA A 53 5.59 -4.09 0.64
C ALA A 53 6.16 -5.49 0.80
N VAL A 54 5.32 -6.43 1.20
CA VAL A 54 5.66 -7.85 1.35
C VAL A 54 4.58 -8.68 0.67
N THR A 55 4.99 -9.66 -0.13
CA THR A 55 4.08 -10.67 -0.68
C THR A 55 4.09 -11.88 0.23
N HIS A 56 2.93 -12.33 0.72
CA HIS A 56 2.81 -13.61 1.41
C HIS A 56 2.24 -14.67 0.45
N LYS A 57 2.64 -15.93 0.67
CA LYS A 57 2.16 -17.11 -0.06
C LYS A 57 1.42 -18.10 0.85
N ASP A 58 1.21 -17.74 2.12
CA ASP A 58 0.76 -18.67 3.18
C ASP A 58 -0.77 -18.70 3.39
N THR A 59 -1.55 -18.05 2.51
CA THR A 59 -3.02 -18.20 2.46
C THR A 59 -3.45 -18.62 1.05
N ASP A 60 -4.69 -19.08 0.90
CA ASP A 60 -5.20 -19.68 -0.36
C ASP A 60 -5.03 -18.79 -1.60
N ASN A 61 -4.94 -17.45 -1.41
CA ASN A 61 -4.71 -16.49 -2.50
C ASN A 61 -3.52 -15.57 -2.24
N ARG A 62 -2.72 -15.33 -3.27
CA ARG A 62 -1.58 -14.42 -3.26
C ARG A 62 -2.05 -12.99 -2.98
N HIS A 63 -1.33 -12.28 -2.12
CA HIS A 63 -1.65 -10.89 -1.79
C HIS A 63 -0.38 -10.11 -1.44
N ILE A 64 -0.49 -8.78 -1.53
CA ILE A 64 0.55 -7.83 -1.18
C ILE A 64 0.13 -7.10 0.09
N HIS A 65 0.90 -7.19 1.16
CA HIS A 65 0.78 -6.30 2.31
C HIS A 65 1.64 -5.06 2.11
N ILE A 66 1.06 -3.89 2.31
CA ILE A 66 1.77 -2.62 2.35
C ILE A 66 1.61 -2.02 3.74
N ILE A 67 2.74 -1.71 4.38
CA ILE A 67 2.79 -0.92 5.61
C ILE A 67 3.45 0.41 5.29
N ALA A 68 2.71 1.50 5.47
CA ALA A 68 3.21 2.84 5.23
C ALA A 68 3.10 3.69 6.49
N ASN A 69 4.12 4.50 6.76
CA ASN A 69 4.04 5.51 7.80
C ASN A 69 3.06 6.60 7.37
N ARG A 70 2.12 6.97 8.23
CA ARG A 70 1.22 8.10 8.00
C ARG A 70 1.91 9.44 8.16
N ILE A 71 3.09 9.48 8.77
CA ILE A 71 3.88 10.69 8.89
C ILE A 71 4.86 10.73 7.71
N SER A 72 4.81 11.81 6.94
CA SER A 72 5.70 12.03 5.80
C SER A 72 7.11 12.34 6.29
N LEU A 73 8.08 12.32 5.37
CA LEU A 73 9.46 12.78 5.62
C LEU A 73 9.52 14.24 6.10
N PHE A 74 8.45 15.02 5.93
CA PHE A 74 8.33 16.41 6.34
C PHE A 74 7.49 16.62 7.62
N GLY A 75 7.02 15.53 8.26
CA GLY A 75 6.24 15.59 9.50
C GLY A 75 4.73 15.81 9.31
N GLU A 76 4.26 15.85 8.05
CA GLU A 76 2.85 15.96 7.70
C GLU A 76 2.13 14.63 7.94
N VAL A 77 0.86 14.70 8.35
CA VAL A 77 0.05 13.50 8.59
C VAL A 77 -0.83 13.23 7.39
N TYR A 78 -0.70 12.04 6.82
CA TYR A 78 -1.53 11.53 5.74
C TYR A 78 -3.01 11.53 6.17
N ASP A 79 -3.84 12.17 5.36
CA ASP A 79 -5.29 12.21 5.55
C ASP A 79 -5.91 10.84 5.26
N THR A 80 -6.58 10.30 6.27
CA THR A 80 -7.22 8.98 6.20
C THR A 80 -8.71 9.05 5.92
N THR A 81 -9.25 10.23 5.65
CA THR A 81 -10.66 10.42 5.31
C THR A 81 -10.99 9.60 4.06
N PHE A 82 -11.93 8.65 4.20
CA PHE A 82 -12.31 7.68 3.16
C PHE A 82 -11.13 6.88 2.54
N VAL A 83 -10.06 6.63 3.30
CA VAL A 83 -8.85 5.95 2.78
C VAL A 83 -9.15 4.56 2.20
N SER A 84 -10.09 3.82 2.78
CA SER A 84 -10.48 2.50 2.26
C SER A 84 -11.14 2.61 0.89
N ASN A 85 -11.98 3.63 0.66
CA ASN A 85 -12.59 3.89 -0.65
C ASN A 85 -11.54 4.32 -1.67
N LYS A 86 -10.58 5.18 -1.28
CA LYS A 86 -9.45 5.56 -2.14
C LYS A 86 -8.64 4.33 -2.53
N ALA A 87 -8.28 3.48 -1.56
CA ALA A 87 -7.52 2.25 -1.79
C ALA A 87 -8.25 1.29 -2.74
N ALA A 88 -9.55 1.05 -2.53
CA ALA A 88 -10.35 0.19 -3.40
C ALA A 88 -10.41 0.72 -4.83
N ARG A 89 -10.64 2.03 -5.00
CA ARG A 89 -10.67 2.68 -6.32
C ARG A 89 -9.32 2.58 -7.04
N VAL A 90 -8.22 2.88 -6.34
CA VAL A 90 -6.88 2.79 -6.92
C VAL A 90 -6.55 1.35 -7.34
N ALA A 91 -6.90 0.35 -6.52
CA ALA A 91 -6.70 -1.05 -6.87
C ALA A 91 -7.54 -1.46 -8.10
N GLU A 92 -8.79 -1.00 -8.19
CA GLU A 92 -9.66 -1.23 -9.34
C GLU A 92 -9.08 -0.60 -10.62
N GLU A 93 -8.62 0.66 -10.56
CA GLU A 93 -7.99 1.34 -11.70
C GLU A 93 -6.76 0.58 -12.21
N ILE A 94 -5.88 0.14 -11.31
CA ILE A 94 -4.68 -0.64 -11.66
C ILE A 94 -5.06 -1.99 -12.30
N SER A 95 -6.15 -2.63 -11.83
CA SER A 95 -6.59 -3.94 -12.36
C SER A 95 -7.10 -3.90 -13.80
N ARG A 96 -7.37 -2.70 -14.35
CA ARG A 96 -7.93 -2.49 -15.69
C ARG A 96 -6.85 -2.15 -16.74
N GLU A 97 -5.59 -2.01 -16.34
CA GLU A 97 -4.44 -1.80 -17.21
C GLU A 97 -3.89 -3.12 -17.77
#